data_AF-A0A534KE01-F1
#
_entry.id   AF-A0A534KE01-F1
#
_cell.length_a   1.000
_cell.length_b   1.000
_cell.length_c   1.000
_cell.angle_alpha   90.00
_cell.angle_beta   90.00
_cell.angle_gamma   90.00
#
_symmetry.space_group_name_H-M   'P 1'
#
loop_
_entity.id
_entity.type
_entity.pdbx_description
1 polymer ?
#
loop_
_entity_poly.entity_id
_entity_poly.type
_entity_poly.pdbx_seq_one_letter_code
_entity_poly.pdbx_strand_id
1 'polypeptide(L)' 'MARVRPWSGQVSSIHIAKTAEAPMRSVQRVRAVPGKGLEGDRYFRAEGTYSDRPGPAREITL' A
#
# COMPACT_ATOMS: atom_id res chain seq x y z
N MET A 1 22.61 -1.16 -20.47
CA MET A 1 21.69 -1.42 -19.34
C MET A 1 22.30 -0.79 -18.09
N ALA A 2 21.79 0.36 -17.63
CA ALA A 2 22.30 1.01 -16.43
C ALA A 2 21.83 0.25 -15.18
N ARG A 3 22.76 -0.16 -14.32
CA ARG A 3 22.46 -0.86 -13.07
C ARG A 3 21.91 0.15 -12.06
N VAL A 4 20.63 0.05 -11.71
CA VAL A 4 20.01 0.87 -10.67
C VAL A 4 20.73 0.58 -9.35
N ARG A 5 21.21 1.62 -8.66
CA ARG A 5 21.79 1.45 -7.32
C ARG A 5 20.69 0.93 -6.38
N PRO A 6 20.94 -0.12 -5.58
CA PRO A 6 19.96 -0.59 -4.63
C PRO A 6 19.68 0.53 -3.63
N TRP A 7 18.40 0.84 -3.42
CA TRP A 7 17.96 1.71 -2.35
C TRP A 7 18.18 1.00 -1.01
N SER A 8 18.69 1.73 -0.01
CA SER A 8 18.78 1.26 1.36
C SER A 8 17.76 2.00 2.21
N GLY A 9 16.87 1.25 2.87
CA GLY A 9 15.90 1.79 3.80
C GLY A 9 15.27 0.68 4.64
N GLN A 10 14.59 1.07 5.72
CA GLN A 10 13.88 0.15 6.59
C GLN A 10 12.43 0.60 6.75
N VAL A 11 11.51 -0.36 6.75
CA VAL A 11 10.11 -0.12 7.11
C VAL A 11 10.03 0.04 8.62
N SER A 12 9.72 1.25 9.10
CA SER A 12 9.58 1.54 10.53
C SER A 12 8.22 1.13 11.10
N SER A 13 7.16 1.24 10.28
CA SER A 13 5.79 0.89 10.66
C SER A 13 4.97 0.63 9.40
N ILE A 14 3.88 -0.13 9.55
CA ILE A 14 2.95 -0.44 8.46
C ILE A 14 1.57 0.01 8.93
N HIS A 15 0.88 0.75 8.07
CA HIS A 15 -0.45 1.29 8.37
C HIS A 15 -1.42 0.90 7.27
N ILE A 16 -2.62 0.47 7.67
CA ILE A 16 -3.72 0.18 6.75
C ILE A 16 -5.01 0.80 7.26
N ALA A 17 -5.95 1.07 6.38
CA ALA A 17 -7.30 1.48 6.73
C ALA A 17 -8.33 0.60 6.04
N LYS A 18 -9.37 0.19 6.77
CA LYS A 18 -10.36 -0.76 6.25
C LYS A 18 -11.20 -0.21 5.09
N THR A 19 -11.49 1.09 5.11
CA THR A 19 -12.33 1.81 4.13
C THR A 19 -11.76 3.21 3.86
N ALA A 20 -12.24 3.90 2.81
CA ALA A 20 -11.95 5.32 2.61
C ALA A 20 -12.24 6.14 3.87
N GLU A 21 -11.39 7.14 4.11
CA GLU A 21 -11.48 8.12 5.22
C GLU A 21 -11.42 7.55 6.64
N ALA A 22 -11.47 6.23 6.81
CA ALA A 22 -11.30 5.61 8.11
C ALA A 22 -9.89 5.89 8.68
N PRO A 23 -9.77 6.02 10.02
CA PRO A 23 -8.48 6.09 10.69
C PRO A 23 -7.60 4.92 10.31
N MET A 24 -6.32 5.20 10.07
CA MET A 24 -5.33 4.16 9.85
C MET A 24 -5.02 3.45 11.16
N ARG A 25 -4.73 2.15 11.07
CA ARG A 25 -4.25 1.33 12.17
C ARG A 25 -2.89 0.74 11.83
N SER A 26 -2.00 0.72 12.83
CA SER A 26 -0.71 0.08 12.72
C SER A 26 -0.86 -1.45 12.75
N VAL A 27 -0.06 -2.14 11.96
CA VAL A 27 0.07 -3.60 11.96
C VAL A 27 1.54 -4.00 11.95
N GLN A 28 1.86 -5.14 12.60
CA GLN A 28 3.22 -5.68 12.58
C GLN A 28 3.56 -6.38 11.27
N ARG A 29 2.55 -6.92 10.58
CA ARG A 29 2.69 -7.65 9.32
C ARG A 29 1.42 -7.51 8.50
N VAL A 30 1.60 -7.44 7.19
CA VAL A 30 0.51 -7.48 6.21
C VAL A 30 1.00 -8.20 4.96
N ARG A 31 0.08 -8.81 4.21
CA ARG A 31 0.39 -9.41 2.91
C ARG A 31 0.28 -8.36 1.82
N ALA A 32 1.36 -8.13 1.07
CA ALA A 32 1.32 -7.37 -0.17
C ALA A 32 1.00 -8.31 -1.33
N VAL A 33 -0.02 -7.98 -2.12
CA VAL A 33 -0.44 -8.74 -3.30
C VAL A 33 -0.25 -7.86 -4.55
N PRO A 34 0.58 -8.27 -5.52
CA PRO A 34 0.80 -7.49 -6.74
C PRO A 34 -0.51 -7.17 -7.45
N GLY A 35 -0.66 -5.93 -7.92
CA GLY A 35 -1.86 -5.46 -8.60
C GLY A 35 -3.04 -5.14 -7.68
N LYS A 36 -2.91 -5.36 -6.37
CA LYS A 36 -3.98 -5.12 -5.37
C LYS A 36 -3.53 -4.27 -4.20
N GLY A 37 -2.28 -4.40 -3.76
CA GLY A 37 -1.76 -3.73 -2.57
C GLY A 37 -1.86 -4.57 -1.31
N LEU A 38 -2.07 -3.90 -0.17
CA LEU A 38 -1.99 -4.53 1.15
C LEU A 38 -3.33 -5.16 1.56
N GLU A 39 -3.34 -6.45 1.85
CA GLU A 39 -4.56 -7.17 2.24
C GLU A 39 -5.23 -6.54 3.46
N GLY A 40 -6.50 -6.16 3.31
CA GLY A 40 -7.28 -5.48 4.35
C GLY A 40 -7.18 -3.95 4.35
N ASP A 41 -6.38 -3.36 3.46
CA ASP A 41 -6.44 -1.93 3.16
C ASP A 41 -7.56 -1.59 2.16
N ARG A 42 -8.07 -0.36 2.22
CA ARG A 42 -9.10 0.19 1.34
C ARG A 42 -8.77 0.08 -0.14
N TYR A 43 -7.50 0.23 -0.53
CA TYR A 43 -7.13 0.11 -1.95
C TYR A 43 -7.09 -1.33 -2.45
N PHE A 44 -6.93 -2.32 -1.56
CA PHE A 44 -7.03 -3.73 -1.90
C PHE A 44 -8.42 -4.13 -2.41
N ARG A 45 -9.45 -3.42 -1.95
CA ARG A 45 -10.84 -3.62 -2.36
C ARG A 45 -11.33 -2.59 -3.38
N ALA A 46 -10.46 -1.71 -3.86
CA ALA A 46 -10.84 -0.57 -4.70
C ALA A 46 -11.92 0.33 -4.05
N GLU A 47 -11.86 0.49 -2.72
CA GLU A 47 -12.76 1.31 -1.91
C GLU A 47 -12.09 2.60 -1.42
N GLY A 48 -10.87 2.90 -1.86
CA GLY A 48 -10.17 4.15 -1.55
C GLY A 48 -10.67 5.32 -2.40
N THR A 49 -10.40 6.55 -1.95
CA THR A 49 -10.81 7.80 -2.62
C THR A 49 -10.40 7.90 -4.09
N TYR A 50 -9.27 7.30 -4.47
CA TYR A 50 -8.74 7.32 -5.84
C TYR A 50 -8.85 5.97 -6.57
N SER A 51 -9.84 5.14 -6.20
CA SER A 51 -9.99 3.81 -6.81
C SER A 51 -10.49 3.85 -8.26
N ASP A 52 -11.00 5.01 -8.70
CA ASP A 52 -11.30 5.32 -10.10
C ASP A 52 -10.05 5.38 -10.99
N ARG A 53 -8.85 5.49 -10.38
CA ARG A 53 -7.55 5.59 -11.05
C ARG A 53 -6.64 4.47 -10.55
N PRO A 54 -6.89 3.22 -10.99
CA PRO A 54 -6.09 2.07 -10.55
C PRO A 54 -4.64 2.19 -11.02
N GLY A 55 -3.72 1.58 -10.27
CA GLY A 55 -2.30 1.54 -10.63
C GLY A 55 -1.40 1.29 -9.44
N PRO A 56 -0.10 1.02 -9.68
CA PRO A 56 0.85 0.61 -8.65
C PRO A 56 1.05 1.67 -7.56
N ALA A 57 0.82 2.94 -7.88
CA ALA A 57 0.88 4.05 -6.93
C ALA A 57 -0.22 4.02 -5.85
N ARG A 58 -1.18 3.09 -5.93
CA ARG A 58 -2.23 2.86 -4.92
C ARG A 58 -2.06 1.54 -4.19
N GLU A 59 -1.12 0.69 -4.60
CA GLU A 59 -0.86 -0.59 -3.95
C GLU A 59 -0.11 -0.40 -2.62
N ILE A 60 0.89 0.49 -2.62
CA ILE A 60 1.69 0.87 -1.44
C ILE A 60 2.06 2.35 -1.57
N THR A 61 1.92 3.10 -0.47
CA THR A 61 2.42 4.47 -0.33
C THR A 61 3.48 4.49 0.75
N LEU A 62 4.61 5.16 0.50
CA LEU A 62 5.73 5.33 1.43
C LEU A 62 5.64 6.65 2.19
#